data_AF-A0A6M4IJU2-F1
#
_entry.id   AF-A0A6M4IJU2-F1
#
_cell.length_a   1.000
_cell.length_b   1.000
_cell.length_c   1.000
_cell.angle_alpha   90.00
_cell.angle_beta   90.00
_cell.angle_gamma   90.00
#
_symmetry.space_group_name_H-M   'P 1'
#
loop_
_entity.id
_entity.type
_entity.pdbx_description
1 polymer ?
#
loop_
_entity_poly.entity_id
_entity_poly.type
_entity_poly.pdbx_seq_one_letter_code
_entity_poly.pdbx_strand_id
1 'polypeptide(L)'
;MAIWDKVKQGIDKAGKAAQDVFDEGKLRLDAYRAREQTDKAAEALGYAVFRAADAGGELAADARERLIAAMRALDAEARRLETELAAARAANGTTEADTAAGSVPTAPVQPPVQQSAPPTDTQG
;
A
#
# COMPACT_ATOMS: atom_id res chain seq x y z
N MET A 1 42.56 -7.96 10.41
CA MET A 1 41.70 -7.77 9.22
C MET A 1 40.20 -7.68 9.60
N ALA A 2 39.82 -7.12 10.75
CA ALA A 2 38.42 -7.17 11.22
C ALA A 2 37.55 -5.97 10.80
N ILE A 3 38.17 -4.84 10.44
CA ILE A 3 37.44 -3.60 10.11
C ILE A 3 36.88 -3.67 8.68
N TRP A 4 37.65 -4.20 7.73
CA TRP A 4 37.20 -4.38 6.35
C TRP A 4 36.04 -5.37 6.23
N ASP A 5 36.05 -6.43 7.04
CA ASP A 5 34.99 -7.44 7.03
C ASP A 5 33.64 -6.87 7.53
N LYS A 6 33.67 -6.02 8.58
CA LYS A 6 32.47 -5.32 9.06
C LYS A 6 31.89 -4.33 8.06
N VAL A 7 32.75 -3.63 7.31
CA VAL A 7 32.29 -2.71 6.25
C VAL A 7 31.59 -3.49 5.14
N LYS A 8 32.18 -4.62 4.71
CA LYS A 8 31.57 -5.50 3.71
C LYS A 8 30.23 -6.05 4.18
N GLN A 9 30.18 -6.54 5.43
CA GLN A 9 28.95 -7.07 6.02
C GLN A 9 27.85 -5.99 6.16
N GLY A 10 28.22 -4.75 6.47
CA GLY A 10 27.29 -3.61 6.53
C GLY A 10 26.72 -3.23 5.15
N ILE A 11 27.56 -3.24 4.11
CA ILE A 11 27.13 -2.98 2.74
C ILE A 11 26.24 -4.11 2.22
N ASP A 12 26.61 -5.37 2.46
CA ASP A 12 25.83 -6.54 2.04
C ASP A 12 24.45 -6.57 2.76
N LYS A 13 24.40 -6.21 4.05
CA LYS A 13 23.13 -6.09 4.81
C LYS A 13 22.27 -4.93 4.32
N ALA A 14 22.87 -3.77 4.05
CA ALA A 14 22.15 -2.61 3.53
C ALA A 14 21.61 -2.85 2.10
N GLY A 15 22.39 -3.52 1.25
CA GLY A 15 21.97 -3.90 -0.11
C GLY A 15 20.79 -4.86 -0.10
N LYS A 16 20.80 -5.86 0.78
CA LYS A 16 19.68 -6.78 0.94
C LYS A 16 18.41 -6.09 1.45
N ALA A 17 18.53 -5.24 2.47
CA ALA A 17 17.40 -4.47 2.99
C ALA A 17 16.79 -3.53 1.92
N ALA A 18 17.63 -2.90 1.08
CA ALA A 18 17.16 -2.06 0.00
C ALA A 18 16.39 -2.86 -1.08
N GLN A 19 16.85 -4.08 -1.40
CA GLN A 19 16.16 -4.99 -2.32
C GLN A 19 14.81 -5.44 -1.77
N ASP A 20 14.76 -5.85 -0.49
CA ASP A 20 13.52 -6.32 0.14
C ASP A 20 12.43 -5.23 0.16
N VAL A 21 12.81 -3.98 0.43
CA VAL A 21 11.87 -2.82 0.39
C VAL A 21 11.43 -2.50 -1.05
N PHE A 22 12.34 -2.60 -2.02
CA PHE A 22 12.01 -2.37 -3.42
C PHE A 22 11.01 -3.40 -3.95
N ASP A 23 11.24 -4.68 -3.64
CA ASP A 23 10.35 -5.79 -4.03
C ASP A 23 8.99 -5.65 -3.36
N GLU A 24 8.94 -5.28 -2.07
CA GLU A 24 7.68 -4.99 -1.41
C GLU A 24 6.96 -3.78 -2.03
N GLY A 25 7.70 -2.73 -2.40
CA GLY A 25 7.16 -1.56 -3.09
C GLY A 25 6.51 -1.92 -4.42
N LYS A 26 7.16 -2.77 -5.21
CA LYS A 26 6.61 -3.30 -6.46
C LYS A 26 5.34 -4.12 -6.20
N LEU A 27 5.37 -5.02 -5.22
CA LEU A 27 4.24 -5.89 -4.90
C LEU A 27 3.02 -5.09 -4.39
N ARG A 28 3.24 -4.06 -3.58
CA ARG A 28 2.18 -3.11 -3.17
C ARG A 28 1.55 -2.42 -4.38
N LEU A 29 2.36 -1.91 -5.30
CA LEU A 29 1.87 -1.23 -6.51
C LEU A 29 1.05 -2.19 -7.39
N ASP A 30 1.54 -3.41 -7.59
CA ASP A 30 0.87 -4.42 -8.40
C ASP A 30 -0.47 -4.81 -7.76
N ALA A 31 -0.54 -4.97 -6.43
CA ALA A 31 -1.79 -5.20 -5.71
C ALA A 31 -2.80 -4.04 -5.85
N TYR A 32 -2.35 -2.79 -5.71
CA TYR A 32 -3.20 -1.61 -5.92
C TYR A 32 -3.78 -1.57 -7.34
N ARG A 33 -2.95 -1.83 -8.36
CA ARG A 33 -3.39 -1.86 -9.76
C ARG A 33 -4.38 -2.97 -10.05
N ALA A 34 -4.19 -4.15 -9.46
CA ALA A 34 -5.14 -5.25 -9.62
C ALA A 34 -6.50 -4.91 -9.00
N ARG A 35 -6.49 -4.25 -7.84
CA ARG A 35 -7.72 -3.76 -7.19
C ARG A 35 -8.43 -2.70 -8.02
N GLU A 36 -7.70 -1.71 -8.51
CA GLU A 36 -8.24 -0.65 -9.37
C GLU A 36 -8.87 -1.23 -10.65
N GLN A 37 -8.26 -2.25 -11.25
CA GLN A 37 -8.83 -2.93 -12.42
C GLN A 37 -10.12 -3.69 -12.09
N THR A 38 -10.20 -4.30 -10.91
CA THR A 38 -11.42 -4.98 -10.45
C THR A 38 -12.56 -3.98 -10.25
N ASP A 39 -12.28 -2.84 -9.63
CA ASP A 39 -13.26 -1.78 -9.40
C ASP A 39 -13.77 -1.19 -10.73
N LYS A 40 -12.85 -0.90 -11.67
CA LYS A 40 -13.21 -0.47 -13.03
C LYS A 40 -14.06 -1.47 -13.79
N ALA A 41 -13.78 -2.77 -13.65
CA ALA A 41 -14.57 -3.81 -14.27
C ALA A 41 -15.99 -3.90 -13.66
N ALA A 42 -16.10 -3.72 -12.34
CA ALA A 42 -17.38 -3.65 -11.64
C ALA A 42 -18.20 -2.43 -12.08
N GLU A 43 -17.58 -1.25 -12.20
CA GLU A 43 -18.21 -0.04 -12.72
C GLU A 43 -18.72 -0.25 -14.16
N ALA A 44 -17.91 -0.84 -15.03
CA ALA A 44 -18.28 -1.11 -16.41
C ALA A 44 -19.47 -2.08 -16.52
N LEU A 45 -19.49 -3.15 -15.71
CA LEU A 45 -20.63 -4.06 -15.64
C LEU A 45 -21.89 -3.35 -15.13
N GLY A 46 -21.78 -2.59 -14.04
CA GLY A 46 -22.89 -1.84 -13.46
C GLY A 46 -23.51 -0.86 -14.45
N TYR A 47 -22.67 -0.09 -15.15
CA TYR A 47 -23.12 0.84 -16.19
C TYR A 47 -23.78 0.13 -17.38
N ALA A 48 -23.23 -1.02 -17.81
CA ALA A 48 -23.81 -1.80 -18.91
C ALA A 48 -25.20 -2.34 -18.56
N VAL A 49 -25.38 -2.82 -17.32
CA VAL A 49 -26.69 -3.27 -16.82
C VAL A 49 -27.67 -2.10 -16.72
N PHE A 50 -27.26 -0.98 -16.13
CA PHE A 50 -28.09 0.23 -16.04
C PHE A 50 -28.56 0.69 -17.41
N ARG A 51 -27.65 0.81 -18.38
CA ARG A 51 -27.96 1.26 -19.74
C ARG A 51 -28.93 0.33 -20.46
N ALA A 52 -28.79 -0.99 -20.27
CA ALA A 52 -29.72 -1.95 -20.85
C ALA A 52 -31.13 -1.78 -20.26
N ALA A 53 -31.22 -1.64 -18.94
CA ALA A 53 -32.48 -1.41 -18.24
C ALA A 53 -33.15 -0.10 -18.64
N ASP A 54 -32.36 0.99 -18.77
CA ASP A 54 -32.84 2.30 -19.25
C ASP A 54 -33.40 2.24 -20.67
N ALA A 55 -32.79 1.41 -21.53
CA ALA A 55 -33.31 1.11 -22.87
C ALA A 55 -34.52 0.16 -22.89
N GLY A 56 -35.03 -0.26 -21.73
CA GLY A 56 -36.18 -1.16 -21.59
C GLY A 56 -35.84 -2.63 -21.86
N GLY A 57 -34.57 -3.01 -21.81
CA GLY A 57 -34.11 -4.37 -22.06
C GLY A 57 -33.20 -4.91 -20.95
N GLU A 58 -32.62 -6.09 -21.19
CA GLU A 58 -31.62 -6.68 -20.30
C GLU A 58 -30.28 -6.80 -21.02
N LEU A 59 -29.19 -6.74 -20.26
CA LEU A 59 -27.85 -6.96 -20.80
C LEU A 59 -27.77 -8.39 -21.37
N ALA A 60 -27.35 -8.50 -22.64
CA ALA A 60 -27.22 -9.78 -23.31
C ALA A 60 -26.42 -10.79 -22.47
N ALA A 61 -26.94 -12.02 -22.34
CA ALA A 61 -26.39 -13.05 -21.46
C ALA A 61 -24.89 -13.30 -21.71
N ASP A 62 -24.49 -13.41 -22.98
CA ASP A 62 -23.08 -13.61 -23.37
C ASP A 62 -22.18 -12.43 -22.99
N ALA A 63 -22.70 -11.20 -23.03
CA ALA A 63 -21.95 -10.01 -22.62
C ALA A 63 -21.81 -9.94 -21.11
N ARG A 64 -22.90 -10.26 -20.39
CA ARG A 64 -22.92 -10.35 -18.93
C ARG A 64 -21.95 -11.43 -18.43
N GLU A 65 -21.96 -12.62 -19.03
CA GLU A 65 -21.08 -13.72 -18.63
C GLU A 65 -19.60 -13.38 -18.84
N ARG A 66 -19.25 -12.79 -19.99
CA ARG A 66 -17.88 -12.33 -20.26
C ARG A 66 -17.38 -11.30 -19.25
N LEU A 67 -18.22 -10.32 -18.90
CA LEU A 67 -17.87 -9.30 -17.90
C LEU A 67 -17.69 -9.93 -16.50
N ILE A 68 -18.58 -10.83 -16.10
CA ILE A 68 -18.47 -11.54 -14.83
C ILE A 68 -17.20 -12.41 -14.79
N ALA A 69 -16.87 -13.11 -15.88
CA ALA A 69 -15.66 -13.92 -15.97
C ALA A 69 -14.40 -13.06 -15.84
N ALA A 70 -14.36 -11.92 -16.53
CA ALA A 70 -13.25 -10.96 -16.42
C ALA A 70 -13.10 -10.42 -14.99
N MET A 71 -14.21 -10.04 -14.34
CA MET A 71 -14.20 -9.58 -12.94
C MET A 71 -13.68 -10.66 -12.00
N ARG A 72 -14.10 -11.92 -12.16
CA ARG A 72 -13.61 -13.04 -11.33
C ARG A 72 -12.12 -13.27 -11.49
N ALA A 73 -11.59 -13.15 -12.70
CA ALA A 73 -10.16 -13.30 -12.96
C ALA A 73 -9.35 -12.18 -12.29
N LEU A 74 -9.81 -10.93 -12.40
CA LEU A 74 -9.16 -9.77 -11.78
C LEU A 74 -9.21 -9.84 -10.24
N ASP A 75 -10.35 -10.22 -9.67
CA ASP A 75 -10.51 -10.38 -8.21
C ASP A 75 -9.61 -11.49 -7.66
N ALA A 76 -9.50 -12.62 -8.39
CA ALA A 76 -8.60 -13.71 -8.00
C ALA A 76 -7.13 -13.27 -8.00
N GLU A 77 -6.70 -12.51 -9.01
CA GLU A 77 -5.33 -12.00 -9.09
C GLU A 77 -5.06 -10.95 -7.99
N ALA A 78 -6.00 -10.05 -7.72
CA ALA A 78 -5.88 -9.09 -6.63
C ALA A 78 -5.69 -9.79 -5.28
N ARG A 79 -6.52 -10.79 -4.97
CA ARG A 79 -6.39 -11.59 -3.73
C ARG A 79 -5.07 -12.33 -3.63
N ARG A 80 -4.58 -12.84 -4.76
CA ARG A 80 -3.28 -13.51 -4.82
C ARG A 80 -2.16 -12.54 -4.46
N LEU A 81 -2.12 -11.37 -5.09
CA LEU A 81 -1.12 -10.33 -4.82
C LEU A 81 -1.21 -9.79 -3.39
N GLU A 82 -2.42 -9.63 -2.85
CA GLU A 82 -2.63 -9.26 -1.44
C GLU A 82 -2.09 -10.33 -0.48
N THR A 83 -2.24 -11.61 -0.82
CA THR A 83 -1.71 -12.74 -0.04
C THR A 83 -0.18 -12.79 -0.10
N GLU A 84 0.40 -12.63 -1.29
CA GLU A 84 1.85 -12.55 -1.48
C GLU A 84 2.44 -11.36 -0.70
N LEU A 85 1.75 -10.21 -0.70
CA LEU A 85 2.16 -9.02 0.06
C LEU A 85 2.11 -9.26 1.57
N ALA A 86 1.07 -9.91 2.07
CA ALA A 86 0.98 -10.28 3.48
C ALA A 86 2.10 -11.25 3.88
N ALA A 87 2.43 -12.21 3.03
CA ALA A 87 3.53 -13.16 3.25
C ALA A 87 4.90 -12.46 3.26
N ALA A 88 5.15 -11.54 2.31
CA ALA A 88 6.38 -10.76 2.24
C ALA A 88 6.56 -9.88 3.50
N ARG A 89 5.49 -9.24 3.97
CA ARG A 89 5.49 -8.48 5.23
C ARG A 89 5.78 -9.34 6.45
N ALA A 90 5.20 -10.54 6.52
CA ALA A 90 5.47 -11.46 7.62
C ALA A 90 6.94 -11.92 7.64
N ALA A 91 7.52 -12.20 6.46
CA ALA A 91 8.93 -12.57 6.34
C ALA A 91 9.89 -11.43 6.72
N ASN A 92 9.56 -10.20 6.34
CA ASN A 92 10.37 -9.01 6.66
C ASN A 92 10.24 -8.59 8.14
N GLY A 93 9.05 -8.70 8.73
CA GLY A 93 8.80 -8.40 10.15
C GLY A 93 9.57 -9.32 11.11
N THR A 94 9.86 -10.57 10.71
CA THR A 94 10.78 -11.45 11.45
C THR A 94 12.24 -10.98 11.44
N THR A 95 12.65 -10.14 10.49
CA THR A 95 14.03 -9.64 10.37
C THR A 95 14.22 -8.30 11.12
N GLU A 96 13.19 -7.48 11.21
CA GLU A 96 13.24 -6.20 11.96
C GLU A 96 13.23 -6.37 13.48
N ALA A 97 12.60 -7.44 14.01
CA ALA A 97 12.59 -7.73 15.44
C ALA A 97 14.00 -7.99 16.04
N ASP A 98 14.97 -8.41 15.22
CA ASP A 98 16.36 -8.63 15.62
C ASP A 98 17.29 -7.43 15.35
N THR A 99 16.80 -6.38 14.67
CA THR A 99 17.57 -5.15 14.39
C THR A 99 17.07 -3.95 15.21
N ALA A 100 15.88 -4.02 15.82
CA ALA A 100 15.33 -2.97 16.70
C ALA A 100 15.96 -2.90 18.12
N ALA A 101 17.03 -3.64 18.40
CA ALA A 101 17.79 -3.56 19.66
C ALA A 101 19.03 -2.64 19.58
N GLY A 102 19.19 -1.87 18.51
CA GLY A 102 20.40 -1.07 18.28
C GLY A 102 20.17 0.38 17.89
N SER A 103 19.86 1.23 18.90
CA SER A 103 20.11 2.69 18.91
C SER A 103 19.20 3.54 18.01
N VAL A 104 18.59 4.66 18.41
CA VAL A 104 18.72 5.66 19.51
C VAL A 104 17.55 6.67 19.30
N PRO A 105 17.43 7.78 20.04
CA PRO A 105 17.22 7.99 21.47
C PRO A 105 15.88 8.72 21.72
N THR A 106 15.36 8.69 22.94
CA THR A 106 14.27 9.54 23.40
C THR A 106 14.63 11.02 23.19
N ALA A 107 14.02 11.68 22.22
CA ALA A 107 14.07 13.13 22.09
C ALA A 107 13.28 13.76 23.25
N PRO A 108 13.83 14.74 24.00
CA PRO A 108 13.14 15.36 25.11
C PRO A 108 11.93 16.17 24.59
N VAL A 109 10.82 16.01 25.30
CA VAL A 109 9.57 16.75 25.14
C VAL A 109 9.87 18.26 25.16
N GLN A 110 9.61 18.96 24.06
CA GLN A 110 9.57 20.42 24.06
C GLN A 110 8.29 20.88 24.77
N PRO A 111 8.36 21.79 25.77
CA PRO A 111 7.17 22.36 26.40
C PRO A 111 6.42 23.27 25.40
N PRO A 112 5.08 23.42 25.53
CA PRO A 112 4.30 24.20 24.59
C PRO A 112 4.69 25.68 24.67
N VAL A 113 4.99 26.26 23.50
CA VAL A 113 5.19 27.70 23.33
C VAL A 113 3.91 28.43 23.77
N GLN A 114 4.05 29.28 24.79
CA GLN A 114 2.99 30.18 25.23
C GLN A 114 2.63 31.12 24.08
N GLN A 115 1.43 30.98 23.51
CA GLN A 115 0.83 32.01 22.66
C GLN A 115 0.56 33.24 23.53
N SER A 116 1.39 34.27 23.37
CA SER A 116 1.12 35.60 23.90
C SER A 116 -0.16 36.14 23.28
N ALA A 117 -1.16 36.43 24.12
CA ALA A 117 -2.39 37.11 23.74
C ALA A 117 -2.11 38.51 23.13
N PRO A 118 -2.94 38.99 22.20
CA PRO A 118 -2.81 40.34 21.66
C PRO A 118 -3.14 41.40 22.71
N PRO A 119 -2.48 42.57 22.72
CA PRO A 119 -2.83 43.66 23.62
C PRO A 119 -4.19 44.24 23.25
N THR A 120 -5.03 44.41 24.27
CA THR A 120 -6.28 45.16 24.22
C THR A 120 -5.95 46.63 23.98
N ASP A 121 -6.14 47.13 22.76
CA ASP A 121 -6.16 48.56 22.52
C ASP A 121 -7.33 49.18 23.30
N THR A 122 -6.95 50.02 24.25
CA THR A 122 -7.83 50.95 24.97
C THR A 122 -7.45 52.35 24.48
N GLN A 123 -8.47 53.21 24.30
CA GLN A 123 -8.45 54.66 24.04
C GLN A 123 -8.56 55.08 22.55
N GLY A 124 -9.52 55.91 22.15
CA GLY A 124 -10.56 56.61 22.94
C GLY A 124 -11.61 57.30 22.07
#